data_AF-A0A5S9M6F3-F1
#
_entry.id   AF-A0A5S9M6F3-F1
#
_cell.length_a   1.000
_cell.length_b   1.000
_cell.length_c   1.000
_cell.angle_alpha   90.00
_cell.angle_beta   90.00
_cell.angle_gamma   90.00
#
_symmetry.space_group_name_H-M   'P 1'
#
loop_
_entity.id
_entity.type
_entity.pdbx_description
1 polymer ?
#
loop_
_entity_poly.entity_id
_entity_poly.type
_entity_poly.pdbx_seq_one_letter_code
_entity_poly.pdbx_strand_id
1 'polypeptide(L)' 'MNQIIQQLKKASVSIQPIDRYYLSAYQKDPILQLNIWQVKEEQITRGVDLLKTVFQQSTRY' A
#
# COMPACT_ATOMS: atom_id res chain seq x y z
N MET A 1 -11.14 -2.25 4.75
CA MET A 1 -9.67 -2.12 4.67
C MET A 1 -9.00 -2.84 3.47
N ASN A 2 -9.74 -3.54 2.59
CA ASN A 2 -9.12 -4.40 1.57
C ASN A 2 -9.15 -3.84 0.13
N GLN A 3 -9.92 -2.78 -0.17
CA GLN A 3 -10.07 -2.30 -1.57
C GLN A 3 -8.80 -1.63 -2.11
N ILE A 4 -8.14 -0.78 -1.31
CA ILE A 4 -6.88 -0.12 -1.70
C ILE A 4 -5.79 -1.15 -1.99
N ILE A 5 -5.66 -2.18 -1.14
CA ILE A 5 -4.69 -3.27 -1.32
C ILE A 5 -4.97 -4.04 -2.62
N GLN A 6 -6.24 -4.35 -2.91
CA GLN A 6 -6.60 -5.04 -4.16
C GLN A 6 -6.39 -4.16 -5.40
N GLN A 7 -6.68 -2.86 -5.33
CA GLN A 7 -6.44 -1.92 -6.43
C GLN A 7 -4.95 -1.76 -6.73
N LEU A 8 -4.13 -1.59 -5.69
CA LEU A 8 -2.68 -1.49 -5.85
C LEU A 8 -2.07 -2.80 -6.36
N LYS A 9 -2.55 -3.94 -5.87
CA LYS A 9 -2.14 -5.26 -6.39
C LYS A 9 -2.45 -5.41 -7.88
N LYS A 10 -3.62 -4.95 -8.35
CA LYS A 10 -3.96 -4.92 -9.79
C LYS A 10 -3.05 -3.99 -10.60
N ALA A 11 -2.57 -2.92 -9.98
CA ALA A 11 -1.60 -1.99 -10.57
C ALA A 11 -0.14 -2.47 -10.42
N SER A 12 0.09 -3.73 -10.04
CA SER A 12 1.42 -4.33 -9.79
C SER A 12 2.21 -3.66 -8.65
N VAL A 13 1.54 -2.98 -7.73
CA VAL A 13 2.12 -2.41 -6.52
C VAL A 13 1.78 -3.31 -5.33
N SER A 14 2.80 -3.95 -4.76
CA SER A 14 2.62 -4.85 -3.62
C SER A 14 2.72 -4.10 -2.29
N ILE A 15 1.61 -4.10 -1.55
CA ILE A 15 1.53 -3.59 -0.18
C ILE A 15 0.90 -4.62 0.75
N GLN A 16 1.25 -4.56 2.04
CA GLN A 16 0.65 -5.40 3.07
C GLN A 16 0.40 -4.60 4.36
N PRO A 17 -0.68 -4.88 5.10
CA PRO A 17 -0.87 -4.31 6.42
C PRO A 17 0.20 -4.82 7.38
N ILE A 18 0.65 -3.96 8.30
CA ILE A 18 1.63 -4.33 9.32
C ILE A 18 0.97 -4.92 10.58
N ASP A 19 -0.35 -5.12 10.56
CA ASP A 19 -1.17 -5.70 11.64
C ASP A 19 -0.55 -6.91 12.33
N ARG A 20 0.16 -7.76 11.57
CA ARG A 20 0.80 -8.98 12.08
C ARG A 20 1.90 -8.71 13.11
N TYR A 21 2.43 -7.50 13.15
CA TYR A 21 3.48 -7.09 14.09
C TYR A 21 2.92 -6.40 15.35
N TYR A 22 1.62 -6.11 15.39
CA TYR A 22 0.98 -5.55 16.58
C TYR A 22 0.68 -6.65 17.60
N LEU A 23 0.85 -6.33 18.88
CA LEU A 23 0.31 -7.14 19.96
C LEU A 23 -1.22 -7.15 19.90
N SER A 24 -1.84 -8.28 20.19
CA SER A 24 -3.30 -8.48 20.01
C SER A 24 -4.18 -7.49 20.79
N ALA A 25 -3.69 -6.96 21.91
CA ALA A 25 -4.39 -5.99 22.76
C ALA A 25 -4.08 -4.52 22.41
N TYR A 26 -3.20 -4.26 21.44
CA TYR A 26 -2.79 -2.91 21.09
C TYR A 26 -3.68 -2.33 19.97
N GLN A 27 -4.04 -1.05 20.09
CA GLN A 27 -4.79 -0.36 19.05
C GLN A 27 -3.93 -0.24 17.79
N LYS A 28 -4.43 -0.78 16.68
CA LYS A 28 -3.70 -0.81 15.41
C LYS A 28 -3.86 0.52 14.67
N ASP A 29 -2.74 1.06 14.20
CA ASP A 29 -2.77 2.16 13.25
C ASP A 29 -2.95 1.61 11.83
N PRO A 30 -3.59 2.38 10.92
CA PRO A 30 -3.80 1.96 9.53
C PRO A 30 -2.51 2.12 8.70
N ILE A 31 -1.45 1.40 9.08
CA ILE A 31 -0.14 1.45 8.43
C ILE A 31 0.00 0.32 7.42
N LEU A 32 0.53 0.67 6.25
CA LEU A 32 0.80 -0.24 5.13
C LEU A 32 2.29 -0.28 4.85
N GLN A 33 2.84 -1.48 4.71
CA GLN A 33 4.22 -1.72 4.31
C GLN A 33 4.31 -1.93 2.79
N LEU A 34 5.21 -1.19 2.15
CA LEU A 34 5.58 -1.35 0.75
C LEU A 34 6.68 -2.42 0.60
N ASN A 35 6.56 -3.27 -0.40
CA ASN A 35 7.64 -4.17 -0.80
C ASN A 35 8.47 -3.53 -1.92
N ILE A 36 9.75 -3.28 -1.65
CA ILE A 36 10.69 -2.63 -2.58
C ILE A 36 11.84 -3.55 -3.04
N TRP A 37 11.86 -4.83 -2.62
CA TRP A 37 13.01 -5.72 -2.84
C TRP A 37 13.27 -6.08 -4.31
N GLN A 38 12.25 -6.08 -5.15
CA GLN A 38 12.34 -6.44 -6.58
C GLN A 38 11.83 -5.30 -7.44
N VAL A 39 12.15 -4.06 -7.05
CA VAL A 39 11.75 -2.84 -7.75
C VAL A 39 13.00 -2.20 -8.32
N LYS A 40 13.03 -2.01 -9.65
CA LYS A 40 14.11 -1.28 -10.30
C LYS A 40 13.92 0.22 -10.10
N GLU A 41 15.02 0.98 -10.16
CA GLU A 41 15.00 2.42 -9.91
C GLU A 41 14.04 3.16 -10.85
N GLU A 42 14.02 2.80 -12.14
CA GLU A 42 13.12 3.37 -13.14
C GLU A 42 11.62 3.12 -12.85
N GLN A 43 11.31 2.14 -11.99
CA GLN A 43 9.95 1.80 -11.59
C GLN A 43 9.50 2.54 -10.33
N ILE A 44 10.43 3.14 -9.56
CA ILE A 44 10.12 3.83 -8.30
C ILE A 44 9.19 5.01 -8.55
N THR A 45 9.55 5.91 -9.47
CA THR A 45 8.75 7.10 -9.79
C THR A 45 7.33 6.71 -10.22
N ARG A 46 7.22 5.75 -11.15
CA ARG A 46 5.93 5.22 -11.60
C ARG A 46 5.12 4.61 -10.45
N GLY A 47 5.77 3.86 -9.56
CA GLY A 47 5.13 3.27 -8.38
C GLY A 47 4.56 4.32 -7.42
N VAL A 48 5.31 5.40 -7.17
CA VAL A 48 4.86 6.54 -6.36
C VAL A 48 3.65 7.23 -6.97
N ASP A 49 3.62 7.43 -8.29
CA ASP A 49 2.48 8.08 -8.96
C ASP A 49 1.22 7.20 -8.96
N LEU A 50 1.37 5.88 -9.10
CA LEU A 50 0.27 4.92 -8.93
C LEU A 50 -0.31 4.97 -7.51
N LEU A 51 0.56 5.03 -6.49
CA LEU A 51 0.12 5.18 -5.09
C LEU A 51 -0.70 6.46 -4.90
N LYS A 52 -0.19 7.61 -5.36
CA LYS A 52 -0.91 8.89 -5.28
C LYS A 52 -2.28 8.81 -5.93
N THR A 53 -2.36 8.22 -7.13
CA THR A 53 -3.61 8.09 -7.90
C THR A 53 -4.66 7.27 -7.12
N VAL A 54 -4.27 6.10 -6.62
CA VAL A 54 -5.18 5.21 -5.88
C VAL A 54 -5.63 5.85 -4.56
N PHE A 55 -4.72 6.51 -3.83
CA PHE A 55 -5.10 7.20 -2.59
C PHE A 55 -6.06 8.36 -2.86
N GLN A 56 -5.81 9.19 -3.88
CA GLN A 56 -6.71 10.28 -4.26
C GLN A 56 -8.10 9.80 -4.66
N GLN A 57 -8.21 8.65 -5.35
CA GLN A 57 -9.49 8.03 -5.68
C GLN A 57 -10.21 7.50 -4.44
N SER A 58 -9.45 7.06 -3.43
CA SER A 58 -9.99 6.51 -2.19
C SER A 58 -10.47 7.58 -1.22
N THR A 59 -9.88 8.78 -1.23
CA THR A 59 -10.29 9.92 -0.38
C THR A 59 -11.47 10.72 -0.96
N ARG A 60 -11.84 10.48 -2.23
CA ARG A 60 -12.96 11.17 -2.90
C ARG A 60 -14.34 10.55 -2.62
N TYR A 61 -14.40 9.49 -1.81
CA TYR A 61 -15.61 8.84 -1.31
C TYR A 61 -15.61 8.86 0.21
#